data_AF-A0AAW1L0Z4-F1
#
_entry.id   AF-A0AAW1L0Z4-F1
#
_cell.length_a   1.000
_cell.length_b   1.000
_cell.length_c   1.000
_cell.angle_alpha   90.00
_cell.angle_beta   90.00
_cell.angle_gamma   90.00
#
_symmetry.space_group_name_H-M   'P 1'
#
loop_
_entity.id
_entity.type
_entity.pdbx_description
1 polymer ?
#
loop_
_entity_poly.entity_id
_entity_poly.type
_entity_poly.pdbx_seq_one_letter_code
_entity_poly.pdbx_strand_id
1 'polypeptide(L)'
;MFLEITYLFVNTLICLCSPLKLVELREHYAKCLQNEGSDVRCPIERCKWVGHFRELPAHWRSKKLALHSYIEENICKTKSTKYSYFVNMVEAHDSVFFFKSMCKEGSFFWALQYVGDENKAEDFLYEVEIFNPTRVECKFIEGVCIYTPNAMVGQYLTEDKDLLYNFRVRKVNKVQADRHRKKVERLVEKHTKK
;
A
#
# COMPACT_ATOMS: atom_id res chain seq x y z
N MET A 1 -1.02 -2.40 -18.19
CA MET A 1 -0.24 -3.15 -17.20
C MET A 1 0.22 -2.35 -15.96
N PHE A 2 1.06 -1.31 -16.06
CA PHE A 2 1.53 -0.56 -14.87
C PHE A 2 0.37 0.12 -14.09
N LEU A 3 -0.56 0.73 -14.81
CA LEU A 3 -1.78 1.31 -14.27
C LEU A 3 -2.66 0.24 -13.59
N GLU A 4 -2.92 -0.90 -14.22
CA GLU A 4 -3.70 -2.03 -13.65
C GLU A 4 -3.13 -2.59 -12.35
N ILE A 5 -1.81 -2.70 -12.24
CA ILE A 5 -1.16 -3.21 -11.04
C ILE A 5 -1.24 -2.19 -9.90
N THR A 6 -1.05 -0.90 -10.20
CA THR A 6 -1.26 0.20 -9.24
C THR A 6 -2.74 0.26 -8.79
N TYR A 7 -3.68 -0.01 -9.70
CA TYR A 7 -5.12 -0.05 -9.43
C TYR A 7 -5.52 -1.20 -8.47
N LEU A 8 -4.94 -2.39 -8.62
CA LEU A 8 -5.16 -3.53 -7.71
C LEU A 8 -4.57 -3.30 -6.30
N PHE A 9 -3.46 -2.56 -6.22
CA PHE A 9 -2.69 -2.37 -4.99
C PHE A 9 -3.28 -1.32 -4.04
N VAL A 10 -3.69 -0.16 -4.58
CA VAL A 10 -4.22 0.94 -3.77
C VAL A 10 -5.61 0.63 -3.22
N ASN A 11 -6.42 -0.16 -3.94
CA ASN A 11 -7.87 -0.24 -3.69
C ASN A 11 -8.39 -1.65 -3.36
N THR A 12 -7.58 -2.52 -2.76
CA THR A 12 -8.00 -3.90 -2.44
C THR A 12 -9.03 -4.02 -1.30
N LEU A 13 -9.82 -2.98 -1.01
CA LEU A 13 -11.18 -3.20 -0.50
C LEU A 13 -12.06 -3.40 -1.73
N ILE A 14 -12.16 -4.63 -2.21
CA ILE A 14 -13.01 -4.91 -3.37
C ILE A 14 -14.46 -4.78 -2.92
N CYS A 15 -15.11 -3.64 -3.22
CA CYS A 15 -16.57 -3.62 -3.29
C CYS A 15 -16.98 -4.67 -4.31
N LEU A 16 -17.93 -5.52 -3.96
CA LEU A 16 -18.44 -6.57 -4.84
C LEU A 16 -19.23 -6.05 -6.06
N CYS A 17 -19.18 -4.76 -6.32
CA CYS A 17 -20.30 -4.02 -6.88
C CYS A 17 -20.13 -3.72 -8.38
N SER A 18 -18.90 -3.72 -8.92
CA SER A 18 -18.54 -3.84 -10.35
C SER A 18 -17.06 -3.46 -10.59
N PRO A 19 -16.43 -3.87 -11.71
CA PRO A 19 -15.18 -3.27 -12.17
C PRO A 19 -15.42 -1.83 -12.66
N LEU A 20 -14.66 -0.85 -12.15
CA LEU A 20 -14.84 0.58 -12.43
C LEU A 20 -13.54 1.28 -12.85
N LYS A 21 -13.64 2.38 -13.61
CA LYS A 21 -12.50 3.26 -13.95
C LYS A 21 -12.10 4.13 -12.74
N LEU A 22 -10.86 4.66 -12.71
CA LEU A 22 -10.31 5.41 -11.55
C LEU A 22 -11.21 6.54 -11.03
N VAL A 23 -11.76 7.36 -11.93
CA VAL A 23 -12.64 8.49 -11.56
C VAL A 23 -13.95 7.99 -10.97
N GLU A 24 -14.53 6.97 -11.60
CA GLU A 24 -15.75 6.29 -11.13
C GLU A 24 -15.53 5.58 -9.80
N LEU A 25 -14.31 5.12 -9.54
CA LEU A 25 -13.94 4.35 -8.35
C LEU A 25 -13.94 5.22 -7.08
N ARG A 26 -13.44 6.46 -7.14
CA ARG A 26 -13.50 7.40 -6.00
C ARG A 26 -14.93 7.72 -5.63
N GLU A 27 -15.73 8.11 -6.62
CA GLU A 27 -17.16 8.38 -6.42
C GLU A 27 -17.92 7.14 -5.95
N HIS A 28 -17.54 5.97 -6.48
CA HIS A 28 -18.11 4.70 -6.07
C HIS A 28 -17.75 4.34 -4.63
N TYR A 29 -16.50 4.47 -4.20
CA TYR A 29 -16.13 4.20 -2.81
C TYR A 29 -16.81 5.16 -1.85
N ALA A 30 -16.88 6.45 -2.19
CA ALA A 30 -17.62 7.42 -1.40
C ALA A 30 -19.08 6.98 -1.22
N LYS A 31 -19.75 6.59 -2.32
CA LYS A 31 -21.16 6.13 -2.27
C LYS A 31 -21.33 4.74 -1.63
N CYS A 32 -20.41 3.82 -1.88
CA CYS A 32 -20.46 2.44 -1.42
C CYS A 32 -20.16 2.34 0.08
N LEU A 33 -19.08 2.99 0.54
CA LEU A 33 -18.70 2.97 1.96
C LEU A 33 -19.68 3.79 2.82
N GLN A 34 -20.34 4.79 2.22
CA GLN A 34 -21.40 5.54 2.89
C GLN A 34 -22.75 4.80 2.88
N ASN A 35 -23.05 4.01 1.85
CA ASN A 35 -24.24 3.18 1.82
C ASN A 35 -24.04 1.97 2.75
N GLU A 36 -24.75 1.95 3.87
CA GLU A 36 -24.69 0.94 4.95
C GLU A 36 -25.02 -0.52 4.53
N GLY A 37 -25.15 -0.80 3.23
CA GLY A 37 -25.51 -2.10 2.69
C GLY A 37 -24.43 -2.78 1.84
N SER A 38 -23.23 -2.21 1.72
CA SER A 38 -22.21 -2.76 0.83
C SER A 38 -21.29 -3.73 1.57
N ASP A 39 -21.40 -5.02 1.23
CA ASP A 39 -20.46 -6.04 1.67
C ASP A 39 -19.08 -5.86 1.02
N VAL A 40 -18.01 -6.00 1.82
CA VAL A 40 -16.62 -5.97 1.39
C VAL A 40 -15.94 -7.30 1.64
N ARG A 41 -15.02 -7.69 0.75
CA ARG A 41 -14.15 -8.85 0.97
C ARG A 41 -12.95 -8.49 1.82
N CYS A 42 -12.52 -9.41 2.68
CA CYS A 42 -11.26 -9.27 3.40
C CYS A 42 -10.08 -9.26 2.39
N PRO A 43 -9.15 -8.27 2.46
CA PRO A 43 -8.01 -8.14 1.53
C PRO A 43 -6.92 -9.20 1.74
N ILE A 44 -7.01 -10.00 2.82
CA ILE A 44 -6.06 -11.07 3.11
C ILE A 44 -6.30 -12.19 2.11
N GLU A 45 -5.22 -12.63 1.46
CA GLU A 45 -5.30 -13.70 0.47
C GLU A 45 -5.97 -14.94 1.06
N ARG A 46 -6.94 -15.51 0.32
CA ARG A 46 -7.70 -16.71 0.69
C ARG A 46 -8.62 -16.56 1.91
N CYS A 47 -8.77 -15.36 2.47
CA CYS A 47 -9.80 -15.12 3.47
C CYS A 47 -11.19 -15.14 2.83
N LYS A 48 -12.05 -16.06 3.27
CA LYS A 48 -13.43 -16.18 2.79
C LYS A 48 -14.40 -15.18 3.43
N TRP A 49 -13.91 -14.31 4.31
CA TRP A 49 -14.78 -13.36 5.01
C TRP A 49 -15.31 -12.30 4.06
N VAL A 50 -16.61 -12.08 4.16
CA VAL A 50 -17.40 -11.07 3.49
C VAL A 50 -18.33 -10.50 4.55
N GLY A 51 -18.41 -9.19 4.65
CA GLY A 51 -19.27 -8.52 5.62
C GLY A 51 -19.20 -7.02 5.46
N HIS A 52 -19.82 -6.29 6.38
CA HIS A 52 -19.89 -4.85 6.27
C HIS A 52 -18.52 -4.21 6.55
N PHE A 53 -18.17 -3.11 5.88
CA PHE A 53 -16.87 -2.45 6.08
C PHE A 53 -16.57 -2.11 7.54
N ARG A 54 -17.60 -1.68 8.30
CA ARG A 54 -17.49 -1.39 9.75
C ARG A 54 -17.13 -2.62 10.60
N GLU A 55 -17.41 -3.84 10.13
CA GLU A 55 -17.11 -5.10 10.81
C GLU A 55 -15.70 -5.62 10.50
N LEU A 56 -15.07 -5.11 9.44
CA LEU A 56 -13.77 -5.55 8.98
C LEU A 56 -12.66 -5.41 10.06
N PRO A 57 -12.59 -4.33 10.86
CA PRO A 57 -11.66 -4.27 11.99
C PRO A 57 -11.86 -5.38 13.03
N ALA A 58 -13.12 -5.72 13.34
CA ALA A 58 -13.43 -6.79 14.29
C ALA A 58 -13.05 -8.17 13.73
N HIS A 59 -13.33 -8.41 12.44
CA HIS A 59 -12.90 -9.60 11.72
C HIS A 59 -11.38 -9.80 11.79
N TRP A 60 -10.58 -8.76 11.57
CA TRP A 60 -9.13 -8.91 11.65
C TRP A 60 -8.61 -9.13 13.05
N ARG A 61 -9.18 -8.47 14.07
CA ARG A 61 -8.88 -8.81 15.47
C ARG A 61 -9.16 -10.28 15.74
N SER A 62 -10.24 -10.84 15.19
CA SER A 62 -10.56 -12.26 15.33
C SER A 62 -9.57 -13.20 14.63
N LYS A 63 -8.86 -12.72 13.60
CA LYS A 63 -7.81 -13.46 12.89
C LYS A 63 -6.46 -13.49 13.62
N LYS A 64 -6.33 -12.77 14.74
CA LYS A 64 -5.08 -12.65 15.52
C LYS A 64 -3.90 -12.28 14.62
N LEU A 65 -4.14 -11.39 13.65
CA LEU A 65 -3.06 -10.88 12.81
C LEU A 65 -2.07 -10.14 13.71
N ALA A 66 -0.79 -10.42 13.53
CA ALA A 66 0.24 -9.67 14.21
C ALA A 66 0.12 -8.19 13.81
N LEU A 67 -0.07 -7.34 14.81
CA LEU A 67 -0.09 -5.90 14.64
C LEU A 67 1.33 -5.41 14.84
N HIS A 68 1.96 -4.99 13.75
CA HIS A 68 3.34 -4.53 13.81
C HIS A 68 3.36 -3.03 14.10
N SER A 69 4.05 -2.63 15.17
CA SER A 69 4.21 -1.21 15.50
C SER A 69 5.35 -0.62 14.67
N TYR A 70 5.04 0.35 13.84
CA TYR A 70 5.96 0.99 12.91
C TYR A 70 6.37 2.36 13.44
N ILE A 71 7.21 2.37 14.48
CA ILE A 71 7.51 3.60 15.23
C ILE A 71 8.75 4.32 14.69
N GLU A 72 9.82 3.61 14.30
CA GLU A 72 11.07 4.24 13.83
C GLU A 72 11.81 3.44 12.75
N GLU A 73 12.03 2.13 12.95
CA GLU A 73 12.74 1.27 12.00
C GLU A 73 12.07 -0.09 11.84
N ASN A 74 11.52 -0.35 10.65
CA ASN A 74 10.85 -1.61 10.34
C ASN A 74 11.56 -2.28 9.18
N ILE A 75 12.64 -2.97 9.50
CA ILE A 75 13.37 -3.76 8.52
C ILE A 75 12.48 -4.93 8.10
N CYS A 76 11.95 -4.79 6.89
CA CYS A 76 11.16 -5.81 6.22
C CYS A 76 12.04 -6.52 5.20
N LYS A 77 11.69 -7.78 4.94
CA LYS A 77 12.38 -8.64 3.99
C LYS A 77 11.37 -9.19 2.99
N THR A 78 11.68 -9.10 1.70
CA THR A 78 10.86 -9.72 0.66
C THR A 78 11.75 -10.45 -0.33
N LYS A 79 11.52 -11.75 -0.48
CA LYS A 79 12.28 -12.59 -1.40
C LYS A 79 11.92 -12.23 -2.84
N SER A 80 12.92 -12.05 -3.70
CA SER A 80 12.73 -11.82 -5.13
C SER A 80 12.31 -13.13 -5.81
N THR A 81 11.02 -13.41 -5.83
CA THR A 81 10.43 -14.60 -6.48
C THR A 81 9.73 -14.23 -7.78
N LYS A 82 9.22 -15.23 -8.52
CA LYS A 82 8.38 -15.00 -9.71
C LYS A 82 7.10 -14.22 -9.34
N TYR A 83 6.50 -14.58 -8.21
CA TYR A 83 5.34 -13.91 -7.62
C TYR A 83 5.33 -14.08 -6.10
N SER A 84 5.07 -13.01 -5.37
CA SER A 84 4.72 -13.02 -3.95
C SER A 84 3.79 -11.85 -3.65
N TYR A 85 2.85 -12.04 -2.73
CA TYR A 85 1.93 -11.01 -2.27
C TYR A 85 1.68 -11.23 -0.78
N PHE A 86 1.75 -10.17 0.01
CA PHE A 86 1.34 -10.22 1.41
C PHE A 86 0.75 -8.90 1.86
N VAL A 87 -0.10 -8.99 2.89
CA VAL A 87 -0.76 -7.87 3.54
C VAL A 87 -0.53 -7.98 5.03
N ASN A 88 0.03 -6.95 5.63
CA ASN A 88 0.20 -6.81 7.08
C ASN A 88 -0.63 -5.65 7.59
N MET A 89 -1.08 -5.75 8.84
CA MET A 89 -1.58 -4.62 9.59
C MET A 89 -0.45 -3.97 10.36
N VAL A 90 -0.34 -2.66 10.23
CA VAL A 90 0.71 -1.88 10.87
C VAL A 90 0.09 -0.72 11.64
N GLU A 91 0.62 -0.43 12.82
CA GLU A 91 0.25 0.71 13.64
C GLU A 91 1.34 1.76 13.61
N ALA A 92 0.98 3.01 13.33
CA ALA A 92 1.88 4.15 13.41
C ALA A 92 1.07 5.41 13.73
N HIS A 93 1.58 6.33 14.55
CA HIS A 93 0.89 7.59 14.88
C HIS A 93 -0.56 7.39 15.36
N ASP A 94 -0.78 6.43 16.27
CA ASP A 94 -2.12 6.06 16.81
C ASP A 94 -3.16 5.70 15.73
N SER A 95 -2.66 5.22 14.59
CA SER A 95 -3.42 4.94 13.39
C SER A 95 -3.04 3.58 12.83
N VAL A 96 -4.01 2.92 12.18
CA VAL A 96 -3.83 1.59 11.59
C VAL A 96 -3.75 1.72 10.07
N PHE A 97 -2.89 0.91 9.46
CA PHE A 97 -2.70 0.86 8.02
C PHE A 97 -2.60 -0.57 7.52
N PHE A 98 -3.00 -0.82 6.26
CA PHE A 98 -2.55 -2.00 5.50
C PHE A 98 -1.26 -1.71 4.81
N PHE A 99 -0.24 -2.45 5.18
CA PHE A 99 0.96 -2.58 4.38
C PHE A 99 0.82 -3.73 3.41
N LYS A 100 0.82 -3.43 2.12
CA LYS A 100 0.77 -4.41 1.04
C LYS A 100 2.12 -4.43 0.35
N SER A 101 2.64 -5.62 0.12
CA SER A 101 3.91 -5.83 -0.59
C SER A 101 3.75 -6.95 -1.59
N MET A 102 4.28 -6.72 -2.79
CA MET A 102 4.20 -7.68 -3.88
C MET A 102 5.50 -7.69 -4.66
N CYS A 103 5.97 -8.89 -4.98
CA CYS A 103 6.98 -9.10 -6.00
C CYS A 103 6.31 -9.75 -7.20
N LYS A 104 6.56 -9.22 -8.41
CA LYS A 104 6.14 -9.84 -9.67
C LYS A 104 7.26 -9.70 -10.67
N GLU A 105 7.78 -10.84 -11.14
CA GLU A 105 8.86 -10.91 -12.13
C GLU A 105 10.09 -10.06 -11.72
N GLY A 106 10.46 -10.14 -10.43
CA GLY A 106 11.57 -9.37 -9.86
C GLY A 106 11.30 -7.88 -9.66
N SER A 107 10.13 -7.37 -10.04
CA SER A 107 9.71 -6.01 -9.73
C SER A 107 8.95 -5.96 -8.41
N PHE A 108 9.16 -4.91 -7.63
CA PHE A 108 8.60 -4.75 -6.30
C PHE A 108 7.56 -3.64 -6.27
N PHE A 109 6.47 -3.89 -5.54
CA PHE A 109 5.35 -2.98 -5.36
C PHE A 109 5.03 -2.90 -3.87
N TRP A 110 4.93 -1.68 -3.36
CA TRP A 110 4.49 -1.41 -2.00
C TRP A 110 3.35 -0.42 -2.03
N ALA A 111 2.34 -0.62 -1.19
CA ALA A 111 1.32 0.37 -0.93
C ALA A 111 0.98 0.39 0.55
N LEU A 112 0.63 1.58 1.02
CA LEU A 112 0.04 1.75 2.32
C LEU A 112 -1.37 2.30 2.18
N GLN A 113 -2.30 1.66 2.87
CA GLN A 113 -3.70 2.06 2.89
C GLN A 113 -4.10 2.38 4.33
N TYR A 114 -4.45 3.64 4.58
CA TYR A 114 -4.97 4.08 5.88
C TYR A 114 -6.32 3.42 6.18
N VAL A 115 -6.52 3.04 7.45
CA VAL A 115 -7.76 2.43 7.96
C VAL A 115 -8.51 3.46 8.79
N GLY A 116 -9.28 4.30 8.13
CA GLY A 116 -10.07 5.34 8.79
C GLY A 116 -10.69 6.32 7.80
N ASP A 117 -10.91 7.55 8.28
CA ASP A 117 -11.43 8.65 7.48
C ASP A 117 -10.48 9.04 6.34
N GLU A 118 -11.00 9.14 5.10
CA GLU A 118 -10.20 9.51 3.92
C GLU A 118 -9.49 10.86 4.10
N ASN A 119 -10.10 11.83 4.77
CA ASN A 119 -9.49 13.15 4.98
C ASN A 119 -8.27 13.07 5.90
N LYS A 120 -8.27 12.11 6.84
CA LYS A 120 -7.11 11.87 7.72
C LYS A 120 -6.00 11.12 7.01
N ALA A 121 -6.29 10.41 5.92
CA ALA A 121 -5.25 9.73 5.15
C ALA A 121 -4.24 10.72 4.53
N GLU A 122 -4.67 11.95 4.24
CA GLU A 122 -3.81 13.01 3.69
C GLU A 122 -2.76 13.52 4.69
N ASP A 123 -2.93 13.25 5.99
CA ASP A 123 -1.99 13.64 7.04
C ASP A 123 -0.74 12.75 7.08
N PHE A 124 -0.67 11.72 6.24
CA PHE A 124 0.41 10.72 6.25
C PHE A 124 1.14 10.63 4.91
N LEU A 125 2.46 10.50 5.00
CA LEU A 125 3.34 10.06 3.90
C LEU A 125 4.01 8.76 4.25
N TYR A 126 4.36 8.01 3.21
CA TYR A 126 5.00 6.71 3.35
C TYR A 126 6.34 6.73 2.64
N GLU A 127 7.33 6.17 3.31
CA GLU A 127 8.71 6.11 2.85
C GLU A 127 9.17 4.65 2.86
N VAL A 128 9.82 4.25 1.77
CA VAL A 128 10.54 2.97 1.66
C VAL A 128 12.00 3.30 1.40
N GLU A 129 12.85 2.90 2.33
CA GLU A 129 14.28 2.90 2.16
C GLU A 129 14.72 1.49 1.79
N ILE A 130 15.14 1.28 0.55
CA ILE A 130 15.77 0.01 0.14
C ILE A 130 17.26 0.08 0.41
N PHE A 131 17.83 -0.99 0.96
CA PHE A 131 19.24 -1.04 1.30
C PHE A 131 19.79 -2.48 1.17
N ASN A 132 21.11 -2.58 1.01
CA ASN A 132 21.83 -3.84 1.10
C ASN A 132 22.87 -3.72 2.22
N PRO A 133 22.83 -4.55 3.27
CA PRO A 133 23.71 -4.41 4.43
C PRO A 133 25.19 -4.63 4.10
N THR A 134 25.51 -5.26 2.96
CA THR A 134 26.90 -5.41 2.49
C THR A 134 27.38 -4.20 1.69
N ARG A 135 26.52 -3.20 1.46
CA ARG A 135 26.81 -1.99 0.70
C ARG A 135 26.52 -0.75 1.55
N VAL A 136 27.21 0.35 1.25
CA VAL A 136 27.01 1.63 1.95
C VAL A 136 25.81 2.40 1.38
N GLU A 137 25.36 2.06 0.17
CA GLU A 137 24.31 2.78 -0.52
C GLU A 137 22.90 2.32 -0.11
N CYS A 138 22.04 3.29 0.16
CA CYS A 138 20.60 3.12 0.32
C CYS A 138 19.86 3.97 -0.72
N LYS A 139 18.57 3.68 -0.93
CA LYS A 139 17.71 4.48 -1.79
C LYS A 139 16.36 4.71 -1.13
N PHE A 140 16.01 5.98 -1.01
CA PHE A 140 14.74 6.43 -0.48
C PHE A 140 13.72 6.63 -1.60
N ILE A 141 12.52 6.10 -1.38
CA ILE A 141 11.39 6.23 -2.29
C ILE A 141 10.17 6.62 -1.47
N GLU A 142 9.49 7.68 -1.88
CA GLU A 142 8.31 8.21 -1.20
C GLU A 142 7.10 8.11 -2.13
N GLY A 143 5.96 7.66 -1.60
CA GLY A 143 4.74 7.53 -2.39
C GLY A 143 3.61 6.80 -1.69
N VAL A 144 2.38 7.03 -2.16
CA VAL A 144 1.18 6.27 -1.76
C VAL A 144 1.24 4.82 -2.28
N CYS A 145 1.76 4.66 -3.50
CA CYS A 145 2.10 3.38 -4.11
C CYS A 145 3.50 3.51 -4.70
N ILE A 146 4.40 2.65 -4.28
CA ILE A 146 5.80 2.66 -4.69
C ILE A 146 6.01 1.45 -5.60
N TYR A 147 6.56 1.74 -6.78
CA TYR A 147 7.01 0.72 -7.73
C TYR A 147 8.50 0.84 -7.92
N THR A 148 9.19 -0.29 -7.87
CA THR A 148 10.60 -0.37 -8.24
C THR A 148 10.81 -1.53 -9.22
N PRO A 149 11.18 -1.26 -10.48
CA PRO A 149 11.45 -2.30 -11.46
C PRO A 149 12.68 -3.11 -11.07
N ASN A 150 12.75 -4.36 -11.55
CA ASN A 150 13.87 -5.27 -11.31
C ASN A 150 15.25 -4.61 -11.56
N ALA A 151 15.37 -3.87 -12.67
CA ALA A 151 16.61 -3.18 -13.04
C ALA A 151 17.11 -2.16 -12.00
N MET A 152 16.20 -1.60 -11.18
CA MET A 152 16.54 -0.63 -10.13
C MET A 152 16.83 -1.30 -8.77
N VAL A 153 16.26 -2.47 -8.51
CA VAL A 153 16.46 -3.21 -7.24
C VAL A 153 17.66 -4.16 -7.28
N GLY A 154 18.12 -4.57 -8.47
CA GLY A 154 19.13 -5.62 -8.61
C GLY A 154 20.41 -5.38 -7.79
N GLN A 155 20.84 -4.12 -7.66
CA GLN A 155 22.01 -3.76 -6.85
C GLN A 155 21.78 -3.78 -5.33
N TYR A 156 20.52 -3.76 -4.90
CA TYR A 156 20.12 -3.78 -3.48
C TYR A 156 19.73 -5.18 -2.99
N LEU A 157 19.73 -6.19 -3.87
CA LEU A 157 19.45 -7.57 -3.46
C LEU A 157 20.63 -8.17 -2.68
N THR A 158 20.32 -8.92 -1.64
CA THR A 158 21.31 -9.75 -0.93
C THR A 158 21.78 -10.92 -1.80
N GLU A 159 22.80 -11.64 -1.36
CA GLU A 159 23.26 -12.88 -2.02
C GLU A 159 22.13 -13.93 -2.15
N ASP A 160 21.25 -14.00 -1.15
CA ASP A 160 20.05 -14.85 -1.12
C ASP A 160 18.89 -14.33 -2.00
N LYS A 161 19.10 -13.25 -2.75
CA LYS A 161 18.11 -12.55 -3.57
C LYS A 161 16.93 -12.01 -2.75
N ASP A 162 17.20 -11.60 -1.53
CA ASP A 162 16.24 -10.88 -0.71
C ASP A 162 16.39 -9.39 -0.91
N LEU A 163 15.26 -8.68 -0.96
CA LEU A 163 15.24 -7.24 -0.87
C LEU A 163 14.94 -6.85 0.58
N LEU A 164 15.88 -6.15 1.20
CA LEU A 164 15.69 -5.54 2.51
C LEU A 164 15.26 -4.09 2.34
N TYR A 165 14.30 -3.68 3.16
CA TYR A 165 13.83 -2.31 3.16
C TYR A 165 13.30 -1.90 4.51
N ASN A 166 13.52 -0.64 4.87
CA ASN A 166 12.92 -0.01 6.02
C ASN A 166 11.66 0.74 5.56
N PHE A 167 10.51 0.39 6.16
CA PHE A 167 9.25 1.04 5.87
C PHE A 167 8.88 2.01 7.00
N ARG A 168 8.52 3.26 6.64
CA ARG A 168 8.19 4.31 7.61
C ARG A 168 6.89 5.02 7.23
N VAL A 169 6.11 5.36 8.25
CA VAL A 169 4.95 6.25 8.13
C VAL A 169 5.31 7.56 8.81
N ARG A 170 5.13 8.67 8.10
CA ARG A 170 5.37 10.01 8.65
C ARG A 170 4.10 10.81 8.64
N LYS A 171 3.82 11.49 9.75
CA LYS A 171 2.83 12.55 9.78
C LYS A 171 3.39 13.77 9.06
N VAL A 172 2.59 14.38 8.19
CA VAL A 172 2.98 15.55 7.42
C VAL A 172 2.07 16.74 7.70
N ASN A 173 2.60 17.94 7.49
CA ASN A 173 1.78 19.14 7.54
C ASN A 173 1.02 19.33 6.22
N LYS A 174 0.00 20.20 6.24
CA LYS A 174 -0.85 20.50 5.07
C LYS A 174 -0.07 20.91 3.83
N VAL A 175 1.01 21.68 3.99
CA VAL A 175 1.85 22.15 2.87
C VAL A 175 2.56 20.98 2.19
N GLN A 176 3.10 20.05 2.98
CA GLN A 176 3.73 18.83 2.48
C GLN A 176 2.71 17.90 1.80
N ALA A 177 1.53 17.73 2.41
CA ALA A 177 0.43 16.95 1.83
C ALA A 177 -0.02 17.53 0.47
N ASP A 178 -0.21 18.84 0.38
CA ASP A 178 -0.58 19.54 -0.87
C ASP A 178 0.46 19.38 -1.97
N ARG A 179 1.74 19.47 -1.63
CA ARG A 179 2.84 19.26 -2.57
C ARG A 179 2.84 17.83 -3.10
N HIS A 180 2.58 16.85 -2.23
CA HIS A 180 2.50 15.45 -2.60
C HIS A 180 1.30 15.16 -3.51
N ARG A 181 0.11 15.65 -3.15
CA ARG A 181 -1.11 15.55 -3.96
C ARG A 181 -0.89 16.05 -5.39
N LYS A 182 -0.36 17.26 -5.54
CA LYS A 182 -0.05 17.83 -6.88
C LYS A 182 0.95 17.00 -7.67
N LYS A 183 1.94 16.39 -7.00
CA LYS A 183 2.91 15.49 -7.64
C LYS A 183 2.22 14.22 -8.16
N VAL A 184 1.34 13.62 -7.37
CA VAL A 184 0.57 12.43 -7.76
C VAL A 184 -0.38 12.74 -8.92
N GLU A 185 -1.14 13.84 -8.85
CA GLU A 185 -2.05 14.28 -9.92
C GLU A 185 -1.32 14.42 -11.28
N ARG A 186 -0.16 15.08 -11.29
CA ARG A 186 0.67 15.20 -12.50
C ARG A 186 1.15 13.86 -13.04
N LEU A 187 1.48 12.91 -12.16
CA LEU A 187 1.88 11.56 -12.57
C LEU A 187 0.70 10.81 -13.20
N VAL A 188 -0.49 10.91 -12.63
CA VAL A 188 -1.71 10.30 -13.18
C VAL A 188 -2.01 10.89 -14.55
N GLU A 189 -2.05 12.22 -14.69
CA GLU A 189 -2.30 12.90 -15.97
C GLU A 189 -1.32 12.50 -17.08
N LYS A 190 -0.04 12.33 -16.72
CA LYS A 190 1.01 11.90 -17.69
C LYS A 190 0.76 10.50 -18.24
N HIS A 191 0.12 9.62 -17.46
CA HIS A 191 -0.14 8.23 -17.85
C HIS A 191 -1.52 8.01 -18.46
N THR A 192 -2.49 8.92 -18.25
CA THR A 192 -3.84 8.82 -18.83
C THR A 192 -3.98 9.48 -20.21
N LYS A 193 -3.06 10.36 -20.61
CA LYS A 193 -3.05 11.03 -21.93
C LYS A 193 -2.36 10.24 -23.05
N LYS A 194 -2.13 8.93 -22.87
CA LYS A 194 -1.59 8.01 -23.88
C LYS A 194 -2.65 6.99 -24.24
#